data_AF-A0A538MLT0-F1
#
_entry.id   AF-A0A538MLT0-F1
#
_cell.length_a   1.000
_cell.length_b   1.000
_cell.length_c   1.000
_cell.angle_alpha   90.00
_cell.angle_beta   90.00
_cell.angle_gamma   90.00
#
_symmetry.space_group_name_H-M   'P 1'
#
loop_
_entity.id
_entity.type
_entity.pdbx_description
1 polymer ?
#
loop_
_entity_poly.entity_id
_entity_poly.type
_entity_poly.pdbx_seq_one_letter_code
_entity_poly.pdbx_strand_id
1 'polypeptide(L)'
;MRIGATPEVVTNAAEPVVGWKIWRVEHDGGRTRLRSVLYGSLWPPGRPAVADCKKLYRLRHEAPDPLCECGIHLAKSLEQWRHYLSVGGDRVFGRAMVWGNRLEGELGWRAATAYPLALYVSATLDDAEAIAEGLSVYGVPVEIARAPAHVHEAVPA
;
A
#
# COMPACT_ATOMS: atom_id res chain seq x y z
N MET A 1 -1.63 17.24 25.16
CA MET A 1 -2.18 17.41 23.79
C MET A 1 -1.09 18.05 22.95
N ARG A 2 -0.23 17.25 22.31
CA ARG A 2 0.83 17.78 21.43
C ARG A 2 0.20 18.00 20.06
N ILE A 3 0.25 19.24 19.58
CA ILE A 3 -0.09 19.59 18.21
C ILE A 3 0.95 18.88 17.34
N GLY A 4 0.55 17.77 16.71
CA GLY A 4 1.40 16.99 15.83
C GLY A 4 1.91 17.87 14.70
N ALA A 5 3.16 17.66 14.30
CA ALA A 5 3.77 18.38 13.19
C ALA A 5 2.81 18.43 11.99
N THR A 6 2.65 19.62 11.41
CA THR A 6 1.86 19.79 10.19
C THR A 6 2.51 18.92 9.10
N PRO A 7 1.78 17.99 8.47
CA PRO A 7 2.36 17.14 7.45
C PRO A 7 2.89 17.99 6.31
N GLU A 8 4.09 17.65 5.81
CA GLU A 8 4.71 18.37 4.72
C GLU A 8 4.01 18.01 3.40
N VAL A 9 3.49 19.02 2.71
CA VAL A 9 2.82 18.86 1.42
C VAL A 9 3.86 18.93 0.32
N VAL A 10 3.96 17.85 -0.47
CA VAL A 10 4.87 17.78 -1.60
C VAL A 10 4.07 17.62 -2.89
N THR A 11 4.20 18.58 -3.80
CA THR A 11 3.41 18.67 -5.03
C THR A 11 4.07 17.99 -6.22
N ASN A 12 3.26 17.71 -7.25
CA ASN A 12 3.42 16.99 -8.54
C ASN A 12 4.80 16.88 -9.25
N ALA A 13 5.85 17.59 -8.82
CA ALA A 13 7.22 17.51 -9.36
C ALA A 13 8.21 16.74 -8.47
N ALA A 14 7.77 16.18 -7.35
CA ALA A 14 8.68 15.54 -6.43
C ALA A 14 8.99 14.09 -6.79
N GLU A 15 10.23 13.69 -6.48
CA GLU A 15 10.75 12.35 -6.77
C GLU A 15 9.82 11.26 -6.22
N PRO A 16 9.61 10.17 -6.96
CA PRO A 16 8.87 9.01 -6.47
C PRO A 16 9.49 8.47 -5.19
N VAL A 17 8.65 8.07 -4.24
CA VAL A 17 9.11 7.48 -2.97
C VAL A 17 8.68 6.04 -2.90
N VAL A 18 9.53 5.19 -2.35
CA VAL A 18 9.23 3.77 -2.12
C VAL A 18 9.02 3.53 -0.63
N GLY A 19 8.02 2.71 -0.31
CA GLY A 19 7.72 2.32 1.06
C GLY A 19 6.98 0.99 1.11
N TRP A 20 6.54 0.64 2.31
CA TRP A 20 5.85 -0.62 2.59
C TRP A 20 4.35 -0.48 2.48
N LYS A 21 3.69 -1.53 2.00
CA LYS A 21 2.24 -1.61 1.95
C LYS A 21 1.76 -3.02 2.25
N ILE A 22 0.57 -3.10 2.84
CA ILE A 22 -0.21 -4.32 2.98
C ILE A 22 -1.48 -4.19 2.15
N TRP A 23 -1.82 -5.28 1.48
CA TRP A 23 -3.02 -5.43 0.69
C TRP A 23 -3.86 -6.59 1.18
N ARG A 24 -5.15 -6.51 0.85
CA ARG A 24 -6.03 -7.67 0.85
C ARG A 24 -5.97 -8.32 -0.52
N VAL A 25 -5.99 -9.64 -0.56
CA VAL A 25 -6.12 -10.40 -1.79
C VAL A 25 -7.58 -10.83 -1.93
N GLU A 26 -8.22 -10.36 -2.98
CA GLU A 26 -9.47 -10.93 -3.47
C GLU A 26 -9.07 -12.00 -4.50
N HIS A 27 -9.28 -13.26 -4.14
CA HIS A 27 -8.97 -14.42 -4.97
C HIS A 27 -10.24 -15.23 -5.16
N ASP A 28 -10.99 -14.93 -6.23
CA ASP A 28 -12.20 -15.67 -6.61
C ASP A 28 -12.27 -15.86 -8.13
N GLY A 29 -12.97 -16.90 -8.59
CA GLY A 29 -13.40 -17.04 -9.99
C GLY A 29 -12.30 -16.89 -11.06
N GLY A 30 -11.06 -17.26 -10.76
CA GLY A 30 -9.92 -17.12 -11.67
C GLY A 30 -9.34 -15.71 -11.79
N ARG A 31 -9.65 -14.80 -10.86
CA ARG A 31 -9.11 -13.44 -10.82
C ARG A 31 -8.52 -13.14 -9.45
N THR A 32 -7.24 -12.81 -9.43
CA THR A 32 -6.56 -12.33 -8.23
C THR A 32 -6.41 -10.81 -8.31
N ARG A 33 -6.85 -10.09 -7.27
CA ARG A 33 -6.78 -8.63 -7.19
C ARG A 33 -6.33 -8.18 -5.81
N LEU A 34 -5.53 -7.13 -5.80
CA LEU A 34 -5.13 -6.41 -4.60
C LEU A 34 -6.17 -5.35 -4.27
N ARG A 35 -6.50 -5.22 -2.98
CA ARG A 35 -7.29 -4.14 -2.43
C ARG A 35 -6.59 -3.48 -1.26
N SER A 36 -6.88 -2.19 -1.07
CA SER A 36 -6.48 -1.49 0.14
C SER A 36 -7.09 -2.15 1.38
N VAL A 37 -6.26 -2.39 2.40
CA VAL A 37 -6.72 -2.80 3.74
C VAL A 37 -7.55 -1.70 4.41
N LEU A 38 -7.25 -0.43 4.16
CA LEU A 38 -7.89 0.72 4.82
C LEU A 38 -9.25 1.08 4.20
N TYR A 39 -9.32 1.13 2.86
CA TYR A 39 -10.48 1.70 2.15
C TYR A 39 -11.10 0.75 1.12
N GLY A 40 -10.60 -0.49 1.01
CA GLY A 40 -11.09 -1.49 0.06
C GLY A 40 -10.98 -1.11 -1.42
N SER A 41 -10.35 0.02 -1.75
CA SER A 41 -10.14 0.45 -3.13
C SER A 41 -9.29 -0.56 -3.90
N LEU A 42 -9.70 -0.82 -5.13
CA LEU A 42 -9.05 -1.74 -6.05
C LEU A 42 -7.68 -1.18 -6.47
N TRP A 43 -6.70 -2.08 -6.57
CA TRP A 43 -5.42 -1.84 -7.20
C TRP A 43 -5.40 -2.62 -8.51
N PRO A 44 -5.60 -1.99 -9.67
CA PRO A 44 -5.69 -2.71 -10.94
C PRO A 44 -4.32 -3.29 -11.35
N PRO A 45 -4.27 -4.50 -11.93
CA PRO A 45 -3.05 -5.00 -12.56
C PRO A 45 -2.62 -4.13 -13.75
N GLY A 46 -1.31 -3.92 -13.90
CA GLY A 46 -0.70 -3.21 -15.03
C GLY A 46 -1.00 -1.71 -15.09
N ARG A 47 -1.69 -1.14 -14.09
CA ARG A 47 -2.03 0.29 -14.04
C ARG A 47 -1.89 0.83 -12.63
N PRO A 48 -1.49 2.11 -12.47
CA PRO A 48 -1.42 2.71 -11.15
C PRO A 48 -2.75 2.72 -10.42
N ALA A 49 -2.70 2.46 -9.12
CA ALA A 49 -3.81 2.78 -8.23
C ALA A 49 -3.86 4.30 -8.04
N VAL A 50 -5.04 4.88 -8.17
CA VAL A 50 -5.29 6.30 -7.97
C VAL A 50 -6.15 6.47 -6.72
N ALA A 51 -5.74 7.39 -5.85
CA ALA A 51 -6.46 7.72 -4.64
C ALA A 51 -7.76 8.45 -4.99
N ASP A 52 -8.82 8.06 -4.31
CA ASP A 52 -10.12 8.71 -4.41
C ASP A 52 -10.72 8.80 -3.00
N CYS A 53 -11.29 9.96 -2.67
CA CYS A 53 -11.92 10.17 -1.38
C CYS A 53 -13.35 9.60 -1.38
N LYS A 54 -13.53 8.47 -0.69
CA LYS A 54 -14.83 7.80 -0.57
C LYS A 54 -15.70 8.30 0.59
N LYS A 55 -15.29 9.35 1.32
CA LYS A 55 -16.07 9.87 2.45
C LYS A 55 -17.28 10.65 1.92
N LEU A 56 -18.47 10.02 1.97
CA LEU A 56 -19.74 10.54 1.41
C LEU A 56 -20.20 11.88 2.01
N TYR A 57 -19.76 12.22 3.22
CA TYR A 57 -20.19 13.40 3.98
C TYR A 57 -19.28 14.63 3.80
N ARG A 58 -18.30 14.59 2.89
CA ARG A 58 -17.46 15.76 2.56
C ARG A 58 -17.66 16.18 1.11
N LEU A 59 -17.47 17.48 0.84
CA LEU A 59 -17.34 17.98 -0.53
C LEU A 59 -16.26 17.18 -1.27
N ARG A 60 -16.48 16.89 -2.56
CA ARG A 60 -15.47 16.24 -3.39
C ARG A 60 -14.19 17.06 -3.34
N HIS A 61 -13.08 16.41 -3.05
CA HIS A 61 -11.76 17.01 -3.01
C HIS A 61 -10.74 16.05 -3.62
N GLU A 62 -9.62 16.60 -4.06
CA GLU A 62 -8.49 15.81 -4.54
C GLU A 62 -7.89 14.98 -3.40
N ALA A 63 -7.34 13.81 -3.71
CA ALA A 63 -6.65 12.98 -2.74
C ALA A 63 -5.15 12.93 -3.08
N PRO A 64 -4.25 13.08 -2.09
CA PRO A 64 -4.52 13.28 -0.67
C PRO A 64 -4.87 14.76 -0.36
N ASP A 65 -5.81 14.95 0.55
CA ASP A 65 -6.14 16.26 1.11
C ASP A 65 -5.53 16.36 2.54
N PRO A 66 -4.81 17.44 2.90
CA PRO A 66 -4.19 17.59 4.22
C PRO A 66 -5.17 17.53 5.40
N LEU A 67 -6.42 17.94 5.19
CA LEU A 67 -7.49 17.98 6.19
C LEU A 67 -8.38 16.73 6.16
N CYS A 68 -8.16 15.82 5.21
CA CYS A 68 -8.82 14.52 5.13
C CYS A 68 -7.83 13.40 5.42
N GLU A 69 -8.32 12.20 5.69
CA GLU A 69 -7.48 11.00 5.82
C GLU A 69 -7.28 10.28 4.49
N CYS A 70 -7.90 10.75 3.41
CA CYS A 70 -7.81 10.09 2.11
C CYS A 70 -6.38 10.04 1.56
N GLY A 71 -6.17 9.17 0.56
CA GLY A 71 -4.87 8.96 -0.04
C GLY A 71 -4.44 7.50 0.03
N ILE A 72 -3.50 7.13 -0.84
CA ILE A 72 -2.83 5.85 -0.78
C ILE A 72 -1.74 5.92 0.29
N HIS A 73 -1.89 5.11 1.33
CA HIS A 73 -0.93 5.05 2.42
C HIS A 73 0.17 4.03 2.15
N LEU A 74 1.41 4.45 2.35
CA LEU A 74 2.63 3.63 2.45
C LEU A 74 3.32 3.92 3.78
N ALA A 75 3.95 2.91 4.37
CA ALA A 75 4.71 3.01 5.61
C ALA A 75 6.21 3.14 5.33
N LYS A 76 6.93 3.81 6.24
CA LYS A 76 8.41 3.84 6.22
C LYS A 76 9.02 2.50 6.59
N SER A 77 8.37 1.74 7.48
CA SER A 77 8.78 0.37 7.81
C SER A 77 7.60 -0.59 7.81
N LEU A 78 7.86 -1.86 7.50
CA LEU A 78 6.84 -2.91 7.56
C LEU A 78 6.31 -3.13 8.99
N GLU A 79 7.16 -2.94 10.00
CA GLU A 79 6.82 -3.14 11.41
C GLU A 79 5.65 -2.24 11.85
N GLN A 80 5.62 -0.98 11.37
CA GLN A 80 4.55 -0.02 11.66
C GLN A 80 3.17 -0.55 11.23
N TRP A 81 3.13 -1.46 10.27
CA TRP A 81 1.91 -1.99 9.67
C TRP A 81 1.67 -3.46 10.00
N ARG A 82 2.53 -4.10 10.79
CA ARG A 82 2.48 -5.54 11.10
C ARG A 82 1.11 -6.00 11.62
N HIS A 83 0.40 -5.17 12.38
CA HIS A 83 -0.93 -5.50 12.88
C HIS A 83 -1.96 -5.78 11.76
N TYR A 84 -1.86 -5.13 10.60
CA TYR A 84 -2.73 -5.43 9.46
C TYR A 84 -2.43 -6.78 8.81
N LEU A 85 -1.23 -7.33 8.99
CA LEU A 85 -0.93 -8.71 8.55
C LEU A 85 -1.59 -9.75 9.45
N SER A 86 -1.74 -9.46 10.75
CA SER A 86 -2.42 -10.37 11.67
C SER A 86 -3.95 -10.37 11.52
N VAL A 87 -4.52 -9.45 10.74
CA VAL A 87 -5.98 -9.29 10.61
C VAL A 87 -6.47 -9.84 9.27
N GLY A 88 -6.96 -11.09 9.31
CA GLY A 88 -7.54 -11.80 8.16
C GLY A 88 -6.56 -12.75 7.49
N GLY A 89 -7.07 -13.85 6.92
CA GLY A 89 -6.29 -14.89 6.24
C GLY A 89 -6.01 -14.60 4.75
N ASP A 90 -6.15 -13.34 4.33
CA ASP A 90 -6.13 -12.91 2.92
C ASP A 90 -5.22 -11.69 2.73
N ARG A 91 -4.08 -11.66 3.44
CA ARG A 91 -3.16 -10.51 3.46
C ARG A 91 -1.83 -10.82 2.79
N VAL A 92 -1.38 -9.89 1.97
CA VAL A 92 -0.04 -9.87 1.39
C VAL A 92 0.61 -8.52 1.66
N PHE A 93 1.93 -8.46 1.65
CA PHE A 93 2.68 -7.23 1.85
C PHE A 93 3.71 -7.05 0.74
N GLY A 94 4.37 -5.90 0.72
CA GLY A 94 5.32 -5.61 -0.32
C GLY A 94 5.78 -4.17 -0.37
N ARG A 95 6.62 -3.93 -1.35
CA ARG A 95 7.15 -2.62 -1.68
C ARG A 95 6.19 -1.98 -2.68
N ALA A 96 5.92 -0.69 -2.50
CA ALA A 96 5.16 0.09 -3.45
C ALA A 96 5.87 1.43 -3.68
N MET A 97 5.74 1.95 -4.89
CA MET A 97 6.16 3.29 -5.24
C MET A 97 4.95 4.21 -5.21
N VAL A 98 5.12 5.42 -4.69
CA VAL A 98 4.13 6.51 -4.75
C VAL A 98 4.69 7.72 -5.47
N TRP A 99 3.82 8.45 -6.15
CA TRP A 99 4.17 9.66 -6.88
C TRP A 99 2.97 10.60 -7.06
N GLY A 100 3.22 11.76 -7.65
CA GLY A 100 2.28 12.87 -7.75
C GLY A 100 2.16 13.60 -6.42
N ASN A 101 0.98 14.19 -6.17
CA ASN A 101 0.70 14.87 -4.90
C ASN A 101 0.82 13.89 -3.73
N ARG A 102 1.68 14.21 -2.75
CA ARG A 102 1.87 13.41 -1.55
C ARG A 102 1.99 14.27 -0.30
N LEU A 103 1.65 13.67 0.83
CA LEU A 103 1.82 14.21 2.16
C LEU A 103 2.78 13.28 2.91
N GLU A 104 3.86 13.83 3.44
CA GLU A 104 4.76 13.09 4.30
C GLU A 104 4.38 13.28 5.77
N GLY A 105 4.41 12.18 6.51
CA GLY A 105 4.30 12.16 7.96
C GLY A 105 5.40 11.32 8.58
N GLU A 106 5.40 11.26 9.91
CA GLU A 106 6.41 10.54 10.69
C GLU A 106 6.47 9.05 10.33
N LEU A 107 5.31 8.42 10.09
CA LEU A 107 5.20 6.98 9.86
C LEU A 107 5.13 6.58 8.38
N GLY A 108 5.15 7.53 7.44
CA GLY A 108 4.95 7.20 6.05
C GLY A 108 4.39 8.33 5.22
N TRP A 109 3.75 7.94 4.12
CA TRP A 109 3.24 8.86 3.12
C TRP A 109 1.79 8.56 2.80
N ARG A 110 1.06 9.61 2.42
CA ARG A 110 -0.21 9.52 1.71
C ARG A 110 -0.03 10.12 0.33
N ALA A 111 -0.41 9.42 -0.72
CA ALA A 111 -0.17 9.87 -2.08
C ALA A 111 -1.38 9.73 -2.99
N ALA A 112 -1.35 10.46 -4.10
CA ALA A 112 -2.37 10.46 -5.13
C ALA A 112 -2.29 9.20 -5.98
N THR A 113 -1.07 8.71 -6.25
CA THR A 113 -0.85 7.57 -7.15
C THR A 113 0.15 6.59 -6.56
N ALA A 114 -0.05 5.30 -6.81
CA ALA A 114 0.92 4.27 -6.43
C ALA A 114 0.87 3.03 -7.34
N TYR A 115 1.94 2.25 -7.34
CA TYR A 115 1.97 0.91 -7.92
C TYR A 115 2.88 -0.02 -7.12
N PRO A 116 2.57 -1.33 -7.02
CA PRO A 116 3.47 -2.30 -6.39
C PRO A 116 4.81 -2.35 -7.12
N LEU A 117 5.88 -2.65 -6.40
CA LEU A 117 7.21 -2.96 -6.94
C LEU A 117 7.64 -4.40 -6.66
N ALA A 118 7.14 -4.99 -5.56
CA ALA A 118 7.34 -6.39 -5.21
C ALA A 118 6.22 -6.82 -4.26
N LEU A 119 5.81 -8.08 -4.36
CA LEU A 119 4.76 -8.68 -3.53
C LEU A 119 5.28 -9.91 -2.80
N TYR A 120 4.95 -10.02 -1.53
CA TYR A 120 5.31 -11.13 -0.66
C TYR A 120 4.04 -11.79 -0.11
N VAL A 121 3.88 -13.07 -0.44
CA VAL A 121 2.79 -13.92 0.02
C VAL A 121 3.28 -14.70 1.23
N SER A 122 2.53 -14.68 2.33
CA SER A 122 2.94 -15.46 3.50
C SER A 122 2.83 -16.95 3.20
N ALA A 123 3.90 -17.72 3.47
CA ALA A 123 3.91 -19.17 3.39
C ALA A 123 2.92 -19.86 4.36
N THR A 124 2.29 -19.10 5.26
CA THR A 124 1.29 -19.58 6.20
C THR A 124 -0.15 -19.51 5.64
N LEU A 125 -0.34 -19.00 4.43
CA LEU A 125 -1.64 -18.99 3.76
C LEU A 125 -1.88 -20.35 3.12
N ASP A 126 -3.09 -20.90 3.27
CA ASP A 126 -3.43 -22.23 2.74
C ASP A 126 -3.26 -22.32 1.22
N ASP A 127 -3.57 -21.23 0.49
CA ASP A 127 -3.46 -21.13 -0.97
C ASP A 127 -2.28 -20.24 -1.42
N ALA A 128 -1.17 -20.24 -0.68
CA ALA A 128 -0.04 -19.34 -0.94
C ALA A 128 0.48 -19.39 -2.39
N GLU A 129 0.64 -20.58 -2.96
CA GLU A 129 1.09 -20.81 -4.32
C GLU A 129 0.11 -20.26 -5.36
N ALA A 130 -1.19 -20.55 -5.22
CA ALA A 130 -2.22 -20.08 -6.13
C ALA A 130 -2.39 -18.54 -6.06
N ILE A 131 -2.27 -17.97 -4.86
CA ILE A 131 -2.24 -16.51 -4.67
C ILE A 131 -1.01 -15.91 -5.36
N ALA A 132 0.17 -16.50 -5.18
CA ALA A 132 1.40 -16.00 -5.78
C ALA A 132 1.35 -16.04 -7.33
N GLU A 133 0.90 -17.16 -7.89
CA GLU A 133 0.68 -17.31 -9.34
C GLU A 133 -0.31 -16.24 -9.83
N GLY A 134 -1.46 -16.13 -9.17
CA GLY A 134 -2.49 -15.18 -9.55
C GLY A 134 -2.05 -13.70 -9.45
N LEU A 135 -1.14 -13.37 -8.53
CA LEU A 135 -0.57 -12.03 -8.39
C LEU A 135 0.49 -11.71 -9.45
N SER A 136 0.97 -12.69 -10.21
CA SER A 136 1.93 -12.45 -11.31
C SER A 136 1.36 -11.53 -12.40
N VAL A 137 0.03 -11.38 -12.49
CA VAL A 137 -0.66 -10.41 -13.37
C VAL A 137 -0.28 -8.95 -13.12
N TYR A 138 0.29 -8.63 -11.94
CA TYR A 138 0.80 -7.28 -11.63
C TYR A 138 2.13 -6.98 -12.34
N GLY A 139 2.79 -7.95 -12.96
CA GLY A 139 4.05 -7.72 -13.69
C GLY A 139 5.20 -7.24 -12.79
N VAL A 140 5.14 -7.60 -11.50
CA VAL A 140 6.18 -7.32 -10.50
C VAL A 140 6.64 -8.65 -9.89
N PRO A 141 7.85 -8.72 -9.32
CA PRO A 141 8.28 -9.89 -8.56
C PRO A 141 7.26 -10.29 -7.48
N VAL A 142 6.93 -11.58 -7.44
CA VAL A 142 6.06 -12.18 -6.43
C VAL A 142 6.82 -13.33 -5.77
N GLU A 143 6.95 -13.29 -4.45
CA GLU A 143 7.70 -14.27 -3.68
C GLU A 143 6.84 -14.82 -2.52
N ILE A 144 6.99 -16.11 -2.23
CA ILE A 144 6.42 -16.70 -1.01
C ILE A 144 7.46 -16.56 0.11
N ALA A 145 7.10 -15.82 1.16
CA ALA A 145 7.99 -15.50 2.28
C ALA A 145 7.54 -16.21 3.58
N ARG A 146 8.49 -16.79 4.32
CA ARG A 146 8.24 -17.36 5.65
C ARG A 146 8.19 -16.24 6.69
N ALA A 147 6.99 -15.67 6.89
CA ALA A 147 6.74 -14.48 7.70
C ALA A 147 7.57 -13.26 7.25
N PRO A 148 7.19 -12.03 7.60
CA PRO A 148 8.12 -10.92 7.50
C PRO A 148 9.20 -11.11 8.56
N ALA A 149 10.23 -11.91 8.25
CA ALA A 149 11.52 -11.78 8.91
C ALA A 149 11.91 -10.31 8.80
N HIS A 150 12.37 -9.72 9.90
CA HIS A 150 12.75 -8.30 10.00
C HIS A 150 13.41 -7.84 8.71
N VAL A 151 12.65 -7.20 7.83
CA VAL A 151 13.19 -6.71 6.57
C VAL A 151 13.91 -5.44 6.94
N HIS A 152 15.16 -5.60 7.37
CA HIS A 152 16.07 -4.48 7.54
C HIS A 152 16.23 -3.85 6.17
N GLU A 153 15.63 -2.68 6.01
CA GLU A 153 15.78 -1.88 4.83
C GLU A 153 17.09 -1.11 4.94
N ALA A 154 18.00 -1.34 3.99
CA ALA A 154 19.07 -0.39 3.74
C ALA A 154 18.45 0.89 3.20
N VAL A 155 18.46 1.94 4.01
CA VAL A 155 18.25 3.31 3.54
C VAL A 155 19.53 3.71 2.80
N PRO A 156 19.54 3.92 1.47
CA PRO A 156 20.69 4.56 0.85
C PRO A 156 20.78 6.00 1.40
N ALA A 157 21.98 6.35 1.85
CA ALA A 157 22.34 7.65 2.37
C ALA A 157 22.30 8.75 1.31
#